data_AF-A0A7V4LNT3-F1
#
_entry.id   AF-A0A7V4LNT3-F1
#
_cell.length_a   1.000
_cell.length_b   1.000
_cell.length_c   1.000
_cell.angle_alpha   90.00
_cell.angle_beta   90.00
_cell.angle_gamma   90.00
#
_symmetry.space_group_name_H-M   'P 1'
#
loop_
_entity.id
_entity.type
_entity.pdbx_description
1 polymer ?
#
loop_
_entity_poly.entity_id
_entity_poly.type
_entity_poly.pdbx_seq_one_letter_code
_entity_poly.pdbx_strand_id
1 'polypeptide(L)'
;MLIDMKSILKILSVALVMALTGIQCSEDFLNTSDPNQPTPENLITSVDNLEFVVKAMYSAQKGFSLWGKRYFAKITGCLSHEIDQSWVDDQLWNDMCHNEVKPGNAYVADLWRDLYKVVGQANDVLYNAVRLEGNANEADLARLKKIEGEAYFIRGWAYFELIRFFGEANQPTAANRDKLGVPLFLNPVKSITEAQSPRASVGAIYDQIISDLKEAFNLLPEARDAGEVARATK
;
A
#
# COMPACT_ATOMS: atom_id res chain seq x y z
N MET A 1 -19.21 23.73 74.86
CA MET A 1 -19.90 22.97 73.80
C MET A 1 -18.91 21.96 73.24
N LEU A 2 -18.95 20.72 73.72
CA LEU A 2 -18.04 19.65 73.27
C LEU A 2 -18.58 19.10 71.96
N ILE A 3 -17.84 19.29 70.86
CA ILE A 3 -18.21 18.72 69.56
C ILE A 3 -18.03 17.20 69.67
N ASP A 4 -19.10 16.44 69.42
CA ASP A 4 -19.11 14.97 69.49
C ASP A 4 -18.08 14.39 68.50
N MET A 5 -17.14 13.59 69.02
CA MET A 5 -16.06 12.96 68.27
C MET A 5 -16.58 12.08 67.12
N LYS A 6 -17.78 11.50 67.25
CA LYS A 6 -18.43 10.74 66.16
C LYS A 6 -18.85 11.63 65.00
N SER A 7 -19.21 12.88 65.26
CA SER A 7 -19.57 13.86 64.24
C SER A 7 -18.34 14.35 63.48
N ILE A 8 -17.20 14.49 64.16
CA ILE A 8 -15.91 14.82 63.53
C ILE A 8 -15.43 13.67 62.63
N LEU A 9 -15.53 12.42 63.10
CA LEU A 9 -15.18 11.24 62.31
C LEU A 9 -16.03 11.09 61.05
N LYS A 10 -17.33 11.41 61.11
CA LYS A 10 -18.23 11.41 59.94
C LYS A 10 -17.89 12.52 58.94
N ILE A 11 -17.52 13.72 59.42
CA ILE A 11 -17.11 14.82 58.54
C ILE A 11 -15.78 14.48 57.85
N LEU A 12 -14.83 13.90 58.58
CA LEU A 12 -13.54 13.48 58.03
C LEU A 12 -13.68 12.34 57.01
N SER A 13 -14.56 11.37 57.24
CA SER A 13 -14.79 10.28 56.28
C SER A 13 -15.52 10.75 55.02
N VAL A 14 -16.48 11.69 55.14
CA VAL A 14 -17.11 12.33 53.96
C VAL A 14 -16.09 13.16 53.17
N ALA A 15 -15.22 13.91 53.85
CA ALA A 15 -14.16 14.67 53.19
C ALA A 15 -13.14 13.78 52.48
N LEU A 16 -12.78 12.63 53.06
CA LEU A 16 -11.86 11.66 52.44
C LEU A 16 -12.47 11.01 51.20
N VAL A 17 -13.75 10.66 51.23
CA VAL A 17 -14.47 10.10 50.06
C VAL A 17 -14.58 11.13 48.94
N MET A 18 -14.82 12.41 49.27
CA MET A 18 -14.89 13.50 48.29
C MET A 18 -13.51 13.82 47.67
N ALA A 19 -12.43 13.67 48.44
CA ALA A 19 -11.06 13.82 47.94
C ALA A 19 -10.66 12.67 47.00
N LEU A 20 -11.19 11.46 47.21
CA LEU A 20 -10.91 10.29 46.37
C LEU A 20 -11.65 10.32 45.03
N THR A 21 -12.76 11.05 44.90
CA THR A 21 -13.50 11.20 43.64
C THR A 21 -12.96 12.31 42.73
N GLY A 22 -11.99 13.12 43.20
CA GLY A 22 -11.39 14.22 42.44
C GLY A 22 -10.20 13.83 41.54
N ILE A 23 -9.71 12.60 41.62
CA ILE A 23 -8.65 12.08 40.74
C ILE A 23 -9.31 11.52 39.48
N GLN A 24 -9.96 12.39 38.71
CA GLN A 24 -10.38 12.08 37.36
C GLN A 24 -9.12 12.19 36.49
N CYS A 25 -8.49 11.04 36.18
CA CYS A 25 -7.47 11.00 35.14
C CYS A 25 -8.12 11.51 33.85
N SER A 26 -7.60 12.60 33.28
CA SER A 26 -8.08 13.10 32.00
C SER A 26 -7.92 11.99 30.96
N GLU A 27 -8.96 11.75 30.16
CA GLU A 27 -8.89 10.76 29.07
C GLU A 27 -7.82 11.13 28.03
N ASP A 28 -7.32 12.37 28.06
CA ASP A 28 -6.16 12.84 27.29
C ASP A 28 -4.86 12.08 27.60
N PHE A 29 -4.71 11.45 28.77
CA PHE A 29 -3.56 10.59 29.06
C PHE A 29 -3.57 9.30 28.22
N LEU A 30 -4.76 8.82 27.81
CA LEU A 30 -4.90 7.66 26.95
C LEU A 30 -4.86 8.03 25.46
N ASN A 31 -5.06 9.31 25.12
CA ASN A 31 -4.96 9.83 23.76
C ASN A 31 -3.57 10.42 23.49
N THR A 32 -2.51 9.64 23.73
CA THR A 32 -1.16 10.01 23.27
C THR A 32 -1.06 9.71 21.77
N SER A 33 -1.35 10.70 20.92
CA SER A 33 -0.83 10.67 19.55
C SER A 33 0.66 10.98 19.62
N ASP A 34 1.51 10.07 19.13
CA ASP A 34 2.94 10.33 19.04
C ASP A 34 3.15 11.46 18.01
N PRO A 35 3.58 12.67 18.41
CA PRO A 35 3.75 13.79 17.48
C PRO A 35 4.87 13.54 16.46
N ASN A 36 5.72 12.53 16.69
CA ASN A 36 6.76 12.09 15.77
C ASN A 36 6.35 10.86 14.95
N GLN A 37 5.17 10.26 15.19
CA GLN A 37 4.68 9.23 14.30
C GLN A 37 4.25 9.86 12.98
N PRO A 38 4.85 9.45 11.84
CA PRO A 38 4.40 9.91 10.55
C PRO A 38 2.99 9.37 10.29
N THR A 39 1.98 10.24 10.42
CA THR A 39 0.63 9.97 9.91
C THR A 39 0.61 10.24 8.40
N PRO A 40 -0.32 9.63 7.62
CA PRO A 40 -0.46 9.93 6.20
C PRO A 40 -0.64 11.43 5.91
N GLU A 41 -1.30 12.17 6.81
CA GLU A 41 -1.48 13.62 6.69
C GLU A 41 -0.21 14.43 7.00
N ASN A 42 0.63 13.98 7.94
CA ASN A 42 1.82 14.72 8.39
C ASN A 42 3.11 14.32 7.64
N LEU A 43 3.15 13.15 7.00
CA LEU A 43 4.36 12.63 6.35
C LEU A 43 4.65 13.33 5.01
N ILE A 44 3.62 13.72 4.25
CA ILE A 44 3.79 14.24 2.88
C ILE A 44 3.38 15.71 2.83
N THR A 45 4.26 16.58 3.33
CA THR A 45 4.04 18.04 3.35
C THR A 45 4.88 18.77 2.31
N SER A 46 5.84 18.10 1.68
CA SER A 46 6.76 18.66 0.69
C SER A 46 7.02 17.69 -0.46
N VAL A 47 7.49 18.22 -1.59
CA VAL A 47 7.91 17.42 -2.75
C VAL A 47 9.06 16.48 -2.39
N ASP A 48 9.98 16.92 -1.52
CA ASP A 48 11.08 16.08 -1.02
C ASP A 48 10.56 14.86 -0.25
N ASN A 49 9.54 15.03 0.60
CA ASN A 49 8.91 13.89 1.29
C ASN A 49 8.24 12.94 0.31
N LEU A 50 7.57 13.48 -0.71
CA LEU A 50 6.92 12.69 -1.74
C LEU A 50 7.92 11.87 -2.56
N GLU A 51 9.09 12.41 -2.88
CA GLU A 51 10.17 11.65 -3.55
C GLU A 51 10.67 10.46 -2.72
N PHE A 52 10.70 10.57 -1.38
CA PHE A 52 11.03 9.41 -0.54
C PHE A 52 9.98 8.31 -0.65
N VAL A 53 8.70 8.68 -0.74
CA VAL A 53 7.60 7.71 -0.96
C VAL A 53 7.75 7.01 -2.32
N VAL A 54 8.10 7.76 -3.37
CA VAL A 54 8.39 7.18 -4.69
C VAL A 54 9.56 6.19 -4.62
N LYS A 55 10.67 6.55 -3.97
CA LYS A 55 11.80 5.63 -3.76
C LYS A 55 11.39 4.38 -2.98
N ALA A 56 10.54 4.53 -1.96
CA ALA A 56 10.01 3.41 -1.18
C ALA A 56 9.13 2.48 -2.04
N MET A 57 8.36 3.04 -2.98
CA MET A 57 7.55 2.28 -3.93
C MET A 57 8.43 1.44 -4.89
N TYR A 58 9.52 1.99 -5.42
CA TYR A 58 10.51 1.18 -6.17
C TYR A 58 11.18 0.11 -5.29
N SER A 59 11.47 0.45 -4.03
CA SER A 59 12.05 -0.51 -3.08
C SER A 59 11.10 -1.68 -2.80
N ALA A 60 9.79 -1.42 -2.70
CA ALA A 60 8.78 -2.45 -2.48
C ALA A 60 8.79 -3.53 -3.56
N GLN A 61 9.04 -3.18 -4.82
CA GLN A 61 9.16 -4.15 -5.93
C GLN A 61 10.29 -5.15 -5.71
N LYS A 62 11.36 -4.73 -5.05
CA LYS A 62 12.54 -5.54 -4.70
C LYS A 62 12.34 -6.29 -3.38
N GLY A 63 11.16 -6.20 -2.78
CA GLY A 63 10.80 -6.90 -1.56
C GLY A 63 10.89 -8.41 -1.70
N PHE A 64 11.03 -9.09 -0.57
CA PHE A 64 11.24 -10.54 -0.50
C PHE A 64 10.12 -11.35 -1.17
N SER A 65 8.88 -10.89 -1.10
CA SER A 65 7.73 -11.56 -1.73
C SER A 65 7.63 -11.33 -3.23
N LEU A 66 8.16 -10.20 -3.72
CA LEU A 66 8.17 -9.83 -5.12
C LEU A 66 9.53 -10.21 -5.75
N TRP A 67 10.11 -9.34 -6.58
CA TRP A 67 11.28 -9.65 -7.38
C TRP A 67 12.56 -9.88 -6.56
N GLY A 68 12.56 -9.55 -5.26
CA GLY A 68 13.72 -9.78 -4.40
C GLY A 68 14.02 -11.25 -4.13
N LYS A 69 13.00 -12.13 -4.15
CA LYS A 69 13.21 -13.58 -3.99
C LYS A 69 12.03 -14.44 -4.44
N ARG A 70 10.89 -14.36 -3.76
CA ARG A 70 9.83 -15.37 -3.89
C ARG A 70 9.18 -15.34 -5.27
N TYR A 71 8.81 -14.16 -5.76
CA TYR A 71 8.26 -14.06 -7.11
C TYR A 71 9.30 -14.46 -8.16
N PHE A 72 10.49 -13.83 -8.13
CA PHE A 72 11.53 -14.02 -9.13
C PHE A 72 12.14 -15.42 -9.19
N ALA A 73 12.40 -16.06 -8.04
CA ALA A 73 13.14 -17.31 -7.99
C ALA A 73 12.24 -18.54 -7.79
N LYS A 74 11.05 -18.38 -7.19
CA LYS A 74 10.13 -19.50 -6.96
C LYS A 74 9.01 -19.54 -7.98
N ILE A 75 8.19 -18.49 -8.02
CA ILE A 75 6.93 -18.51 -8.78
C ILE A 75 7.18 -18.55 -10.28
N THR A 76 8.01 -17.66 -10.82
CA THR A 76 8.29 -17.63 -12.27
C THR A 76 8.93 -18.91 -12.77
N GLY A 77 9.93 -19.44 -12.05
CA GLY A 77 10.60 -20.68 -12.41
C GLY A 77 9.69 -21.91 -12.37
N CYS A 78 8.76 -21.97 -11.39
CA CYS A 78 7.74 -23.01 -11.35
C CYS A 78 6.82 -22.93 -12.57
N LEU A 79 6.34 -21.73 -12.90
CA LEU A 79 5.40 -21.52 -14.00
C LEU A 79 6.03 -21.73 -15.39
N SER A 80 7.33 -21.49 -15.53
CA SER A 80 8.08 -21.80 -16.75
C SER A 80 8.50 -23.27 -16.84
N HIS A 81 8.26 -24.08 -15.80
CA HIS A 81 8.77 -25.45 -15.65
C HIS A 81 10.31 -25.54 -15.77
N GLU A 82 11.03 -24.45 -15.48
CA GLU A 82 12.50 -24.42 -15.49
C GLU A 82 13.10 -24.95 -14.17
N ILE A 83 12.27 -25.03 -13.12
CA ILE A 83 12.64 -25.65 -11.85
C ILE A 83 11.61 -26.72 -11.47
N ASP A 84 12.13 -27.85 -10.99
CA ASP A 84 11.38 -28.83 -10.23
C ASP A 84 12.09 -28.96 -8.88
N GLN A 85 11.43 -28.49 -7.83
CA GLN A 85 11.94 -28.51 -6.46
C GLN A 85 11.17 -29.49 -5.57
N SER A 86 10.59 -30.54 -6.17
CA SER A 86 9.89 -31.62 -5.44
C SER A 86 10.72 -32.27 -4.32
N TRP A 87 12.05 -32.18 -4.37
CA TRP A 87 12.97 -32.64 -3.32
C TRP A 87 13.15 -31.67 -2.15
N VAL A 88 12.67 -30.43 -2.26
CA VAL A 88 12.66 -29.44 -1.19
C VAL A 88 11.42 -29.65 -0.34
N ASP A 89 11.60 -29.74 0.97
CA ASP A 89 10.54 -29.87 1.98
C ASP A 89 9.80 -28.54 2.21
N ASP A 90 9.22 -28.01 1.13
CA ASP A 90 8.44 -26.77 1.10
C ASP A 90 7.16 -27.01 0.29
N GLN A 91 6.14 -27.57 0.95
CA GLN A 91 4.88 -27.96 0.31
C GLN A 91 4.20 -26.80 -0.43
N LEU A 92 4.24 -25.59 0.14
CA LEU A 92 3.62 -24.42 -0.49
C LEU A 92 4.31 -24.05 -1.81
N TRP A 93 5.60 -24.34 -1.94
CA TRP A 93 6.32 -24.17 -3.20
C TRP A 93 5.99 -25.28 -4.19
N ASN A 94 5.99 -26.53 -3.72
CA ASN A 94 5.67 -27.69 -4.56
C ASN A 94 4.25 -27.57 -5.15
N ASP A 95 3.27 -27.12 -4.38
CA ASP A 95 1.90 -26.86 -4.85
C ASP A 95 1.89 -25.85 -6.01
N MET A 96 2.74 -24.81 -6.00
CA MET A 96 2.83 -23.85 -7.11
C MET A 96 3.47 -24.47 -8.36
N CYS A 97 4.54 -25.26 -8.20
CA CYS A 97 5.23 -25.94 -9.29
C CYS A 97 4.36 -27.01 -9.99
N HIS A 98 3.43 -27.62 -9.26
CA HIS A 98 2.49 -28.60 -9.81
C HIS A 98 1.15 -28.00 -10.27
N ASN A 99 0.97 -26.67 -10.17
CA ASN A 99 -0.32 -26.00 -10.42
C ASN A 99 -1.47 -26.51 -9.53
N GLU A 100 -1.16 -26.92 -8.30
CA GLU A 100 -2.10 -27.43 -7.30
C GLU A 100 -2.27 -26.46 -6.11
N VAL A 101 -2.13 -25.16 -6.36
CA VAL A 101 -2.21 -24.11 -5.33
C VAL A 101 -3.54 -24.17 -4.58
N LYS A 102 -3.46 -24.28 -3.24
CA LYS A 102 -4.62 -24.35 -2.34
C LYS A 102 -4.89 -23.01 -1.67
N PRO A 103 -6.15 -22.76 -1.23
CA PRO A 103 -6.44 -21.67 -0.31
C PRO A 103 -5.51 -21.72 0.91
N GLY A 104 -4.94 -20.57 1.29
CA GLY A 104 -3.98 -20.48 2.39
C GLY A 104 -2.51 -20.62 1.98
N ASN A 105 -2.20 -20.77 0.68
CA ASN A 105 -0.81 -20.70 0.21
C ASN A 105 -0.20 -19.31 0.50
N ALA A 106 0.71 -19.27 1.48
CA ALA A 106 1.31 -18.02 1.95
C ALA A 106 2.08 -17.27 0.85
N TYR A 107 2.72 -17.97 -0.08
CA TYR A 107 3.47 -17.31 -1.16
C TYR A 107 2.55 -16.55 -2.12
N VAL A 108 1.40 -17.13 -2.45
CA VAL A 108 0.40 -16.49 -3.31
C VAL A 108 -0.32 -15.35 -2.56
N ALA A 109 -0.62 -15.54 -1.29
CA ALA A 109 -1.19 -14.49 -0.44
C ALA A 109 -0.24 -13.30 -0.28
N ASP A 110 1.06 -13.57 -0.11
CA ASP A 110 2.10 -12.54 -0.02
C ASP A 110 2.25 -11.76 -1.33
N LEU A 111 2.20 -12.45 -2.48
CA LEU A 111 2.22 -11.83 -3.81
C LEU A 111 1.03 -10.87 -3.99
N TRP A 112 -0.18 -11.33 -3.69
CA TRP A 112 -1.39 -10.50 -3.76
C TRP A 112 -1.27 -9.25 -2.88
N ARG A 113 -0.94 -9.44 -1.59
CA ARG A 113 -0.83 -8.35 -0.63
C ARG A 113 0.22 -7.33 -1.05
N ASP A 114 1.41 -7.78 -1.44
CA ASP A 114 2.52 -6.89 -1.72
C ASP A 114 2.33 -6.15 -3.05
N LEU A 115 1.66 -6.74 -4.05
CA LEU A 115 1.24 -6.02 -5.26
C LEU A 115 0.19 -4.95 -4.95
N TYR A 116 -0.83 -5.25 -4.13
CA TYR A 116 -1.81 -4.24 -3.71
C TYR A 116 -1.21 -3.16 -2.82
N LYS A 117 -0.18 -3.47 -2.04
CA LYS A 117 0.59 -2.46 -1.31
C LYS A 117 1.27 -1.49 -2.27
N VAL A 118 1.85 -1.97 -3.38
CA VAL A 118 2.43 -1.10 -4.41
C VAL A 118 1.35 -0.24 -5.07
N VAL A 119 0.18 -0.79 -5.39
CA VAL A 119 -0.97 -0.02 -5.91
C VAL A 119 -1.38 1.08 -4.93
N GLY A 120 -1.50 0.77 -3.64
CA GLY A 120 -1.84 1.74 -2.60
C GLY A 120 -0.83 2.87 -2.51
N GLN A 121 0.48 2.54 -2.50
CA GLN A 121 1.55 3.54 -2.49
C GLN A 121 1.51 4.45 -3.73
N ALA A 122 1.24 3.89 -4.92
CA ALA A 122 1.11 4.69 -6.13
C ALA A 122 -0.11 5.63 -6.06
N ASN A 123 -1.25 5.14 -5.56
CA ASN A 123 -2.45 5.96 -5.35
C ASN A 123 -2.20 7.09 -4.34
N ASP A 124 -1.46 6.82 -3.26
CA ASP A 124 -1.05 7.85 -2.32
C ASP A 124 -0.16 8.88 -3.00
N VAL A 125 0.85 8.46 -3.77
CA VAL A 125 1.72 9.40 -4.48
C VAL A 125 0.92 10.30 -5.42
N LEU A 126 0.05 9.73 -6.25
CA LEU A 126 -0.79 10.48 -7.19
C LEU A 126 -1.72 11.46 -6.48
N TYR A 127 -2.37 11.02 -5.39
CA TYR A 127 -3.24 11.88 -4.59
C TYR A 127 -2.48 13.06 -3.95
N ASN A 128 -1.29 12.79 -3.41
CA ASN A 128 -0.49 13.82 -2.75
C ASN A 128 0.22 14.74 -3.75
N ALA A 129 0.57 14.28 -4.95
CA ALA A 129 1.17 15.10 -5.99
C ALA A 129 0.24 16.27 -6.36
N VAL A 130 -1.02 15.97 -6.69
CA VAL A 130 -2.07 16.97 -6.98
C VAL A 130 -2.27 17.94 -5.81
N ARG A 131 -2.21 17.46 -4.57
CA ARG A 131 -2.34 18.34 -3.39
C ARG A 131 -1.19 19.35 -3.27
N LEU A 132 0.02 18.96 -3.66
CA LEU A 132 1.22 19.80 -3.55
C LEU A 132 1.38 20.79 -4.70
N GLU A 133 0.77 20.54 -5.87
CA GLU A 133 0.85 21.43 -7.04
C GLU A 133 0.43 22.87 -6.74
N GLY A 134 -0.60 23.07 -5.92
CA GLY A 134 -1.16 24.40 -5.65
C GLY A 134 -0.21 25.39 -4.96
N ASN A 135 0.86 24.90 -4.33
CA ASN A 135 1.88 25.71 -3.65
C ASN A 135 3.28 25.52 -4.23
N ALA A 136 3.42 24.77 -5.33
CA ALA A 136 4.71 24.43 -5.91
C ALA A 136 5.30 25.59 -6.72
N ASN A 137 6.60 25.82 -6.59
CA ASN A 137 7.34 26.67 -7.52
C ASN A 137 7.59 25.92 -8.85
N GLU A 138 8.13 26.61 -9.85
CA GLU A 138 8.36 26.02 -11.19
C GLU A 138 9.26 24.78 -11.17
N ALA A 139 10.29 24.75 -10.32
CA ALA A 139 11.17 23.60 -10.18
C ALA A 139 10.44 22.40 -9.55
N ASP A 140 9.63 22.66 -8.52
CA ASP A 140 8.81 21.64 -7.87
C ASP A 140 7.69 21.11 -8.77
N LEU A 141 7.09 21.95 -9.62
CA LEU A 141 6.13 21.51 -10.62
C LEU A 141 6.74 20.51 -11.62
N ALA A 142 7.98 20.75 -12.07
CA ALA A 142 8.68 19.82 -12.94
C ALA A 142 8.97 18.48 -12.24
N ARG A 143 9.35 18.52 -10.95
CA ARG A 143 9.56 17.32 -10.12
C ARG A 143 8.28 16.54 -9.90
N LEU A 144 7.17 17.23 -9.61
CA LEU A 144 5.85 16.62 -9.41
C LEU A 144 5.39 15.86 -10.65
N LYS A 145 5.55 16.41 -11.85
CA LYS A 145 5.25 15.70 -13.10
C LYS A 145 6.03 14.38 -13.23
N LYS A 146 7.33 14.41 -12.95
CA LYS A 146 8.18 13.20 -12.96
C LYS A 146 7.69 12.18 -11.93
N ILE A 147 7.39 12.64 -10.71
CA ILE A 147 6.85 11.82 -9.61
C ILE A 147 5.53 11.14 -10.02
N GLU A 148 4.61 11.88 -10.62
CA GLU A 148 3.34 11.36 -11.13
C GLU A 148 3.56 10.32 -12.22
N GLY A 149 4.43 10.61 -13.19
CA GLY A 149 4.79 9.67 -14.25
C GLY A 149 5.35 8.36 -13.71
N GLU A 150 6.23 8.43 -12.70
CA GLU A 150 6.78 7.24 -12.03
C GLU A 150 5.68 6.46 -11.29
N ALA A 151 4.74 7.14 -10.62
CA ALA A 151 3.62 6.50 -9.92
C ALA A 151 2.63 5.82 -10.87
N TYR A 152 2.28 6.46 -11.98
CA TYR A 152 1.46 5.85 -13.03
C TYR A 152 2.13 4.61 -13.60
N PHE A 153 3.42 4.69 -13.95
CA PHE A 153 4.16 3.55 -14.47
C PHE A 153 4.11 2.36 -13.50
N ILE A 154 4.38 2.61 -12.22
CA ILE A 154 4.41 1.54 -11.21
C ILE A 154 3.02 0.97 -10.94
N ARG A 155 1.96 1.81 -10.92
CA ARG A 155 0.58 1.33 -10.77
C ARG A 155 0.16 0.45 -11.94
N GLY A 156 0.46 0.89 -13.17
CA GLY A 156 0.23 0.10 -14.38
C GLY A 156 0.98 -1.24 -14.35
N TRP A 157 2.25 -1.23 -13.94
CA TRP A 157 3.04 -2.46 -13.75
C TRP A 157 2.42 -3.39 -12.70
N ALA A 158 2.03 -2.87 -11.54
CA ALA A 158 1.44 -3.67 -10.46
C ALA A 158 0.11 -4.32 -10.89
N TYR A 159 -0.76 -3.58 -11.58
CA TYR A 159 -1.98 -4.15 -12.15
C TYR A 159 -1.70 -5.18 -13.24
N PHE A 160 -0.65 -4.98 -14.05
CA PHE A 160 -0.24 -5.95 -15.05
C PHE A 160 0.26 -7.26 -14.42
N GLU A 161 1.01 -7.21 -13.32
CA GLU A 161 1.32 -8.42 -12.52
C GLU A 161 0.03 -9.05 -11.97
N LEU A 162 -0.83 -8.28 -11.31
CA LEU A 162 -2.07 -8.79 -10.69
C LEU A 162 -2.97 -9.52 -11.70
N ILE A 163 -3.22 -8.95 -12.87
CA ILE A 163 -4.12 -9.56 -13.85
C ILE A 163 -3.56 -10.86 -14.43
N ARG A 164 -2.23 -10.98 -14.56
CA ARG A 164 -1.57 -12.19 -15.09
C ARG A 164 -1.65 -13.37 -14.12
N PHE A 165 -1.67 -13.13 -12.81
CA PHE A 165 -1.77 -14.19 -11.80
C PHE A 165 -3.20 -14.50 -11.37
N PHE A 166 -4.07 -13.49 -11.27
CA PHE A 166 -5.36 -13.61 -10.59
C PHE A 166 -6.57 -13.33 -11.50
N GLY A 167 -6.34 -12.87 -12.74
CA GLY A 167 -7.40 -12.74 -13.73
C GLY A 167 -7.86 -14.09 -14.24
N GLU A 168 -9.16 -14.23 -14.53
CA GLU A 168 -9.72 -15.42 -15.20
C GLU A 168 -9.26 -15.56 -16.66
N ALA A 169 -8.70 -14.49 -17.22
CA ALA A 169 -7.98 -14.50 -18.47
C ALA A 169 -6.79 -13.56 -18.40
N ASN A 170 -5.69 -13.99 -19.03
CA ASN A 170 -4.45 -13.25 -19.10
C ASN A 170 -4.40 -12.26 -20.29
N GLN A 171 -5.44 -12.19 -21.13
CA GLN A 171 -5.48 -11.30 -22.30
C GLN A 171 -6.91 -10.76 -22.54
N PRO A 172 -7.06 -9.48 -22.89
CA PRO A 172 -8.37 -8.84 -23.04
C PRO A 172 -8.94 -9.01 -24.46
N THR A 173 -9.01 -10.25 -24.95
CA THR A 173 -9.63 -10.59 -26.24
C THR A 173 -11.14 -10.40 -26.17
N ALA A 174 -11.83 -10.27 -27.32
CA ALA A 174 -13.29 -10.08 -27.37
C ALA A 174 -14.07 -11.14 -26.55
N ALA A 175 -13.58 -12.37 -26.46
CA ALA A 175 -14.20 -13.45 -25.68
C ALA A 175 -13.87 -13.41 -24.16
N ASN A 176 -12.89 -12.62 -23.75
CA ASN A 176 -12.32 -12.63 -22.40
C ASN A 176 -12.48 -11.32 -21.64
N ARG A 177 -12.84 -10.20 -22.29
CA ARG A 177 -12.89 -8.88 -21.63
C ARG A 177 -13.83 -8.82 -20.44
N ASP A 178 -14.96 -9.51 -20.51
CA ASP A 178 -15.99 -9.49 -19.47
C ASP A 178 -15.75 -10.49 -18.34
N LYS A 179 -14.72 -11.33 -18.45
CA LYS A 179 -14.30 -12.24 -17.37
C LYS A 179 -13.81 -11.45 -16.17
N LEU A 180 -13.83 -12.07 -14.99
CA LEU A 180 -13.42 -11.37 -13.78
C LEU A 180 -11.88 -11.19 -13.77
N GLY A 181 -11.45 -9.96 -13.54
CA GLY A 181 -10.08 -9.56 -13.32
C GLY A 181 -9.76 -9.51 -11.83
N VAL A 182 -9.40 -8.34 -11.32
CA VAL A 182 -9.08 -8.08 -9.90
C VAL A 182 -9.79 -6.81 -9.42
N PRO A 183 -9.90 -6.56 -8.10
CA PRO A 183 -10.40 -5.27 -7.62
C PRO A 183 -9.57 -4.08 -8.14
N LEU A 184 -10.25 -3.05 -8.62
CA LEU A 184 -9.63 -1.86 -9.20
C LEU A 184 -9.73 -0.68 -8.23
N PHE A 185 -8.61 -0.31 -7.62
CA PHE A 185 -8.47 0.85 -6.73
C PHE A 185 -7.62 1.94 -7.39
N LEU A 186 -8.21 3.11 -7.60
CA LEU A 186 -7.54 4.26 -8.24
C LEU A 186 -7.27 5.43 -7.28
N ASN A 187 -7.75 5.30 -6.04
CA ASN A 187 -7.62 6.31 -4.99
C ASN A 187 -7.10 5.65 -3.71
N PRO A 188 -6.53 6.44 -2.77
CA PRO A 188 -6.20 5.96 -1.43
C PRO A 188 -7.40 5.31 -0.74
N VAL A 189 -7.20 4.10 -0.22
CA VAL A 189 -8.22 3.34 0.52
C VAL A 189 -8.09 3.66 2.01
N LYS A 190 -9.13 4.25 2.61
CA LYS A 190 -9.09 4.80 3.98
C LYS A 190 -9.80 3.95 5.02
N SER A 191 -10.52 2.92 4.59
CA SER A 191 -11.26 2.04 5.50
C SER A 191 -11.33 0.59 4.99
N ILE A 192 -11.62 -0.34 5.90
CA ILE A 192 -11.86 -1.75 5.54
C ILE A 192 -13.03 -1.86 4.57
N THR A 193 -14.08 -1.04 4.74
CA THR A 193 -15.24 -1.02 3.85
C THR A 193 -14.84 -0.61 2.43
N GLU A 194 -14.00 0.42 2.27
CA GLU A 194 -13.47 0.81 0.96
C GLU A 194 -12.57 -0.25 0.34
N ALA A 195 -11.88 -1.06 1.17
CA ALA A 195 -11.07 -2.18 0.69
C ALA A 195 -11.91 -3.36 0.17
N GLN A 196 -13.21 -3.42 0.47
CA GLN A 196 -14.13 -4.47 -0.01
C GLN A 196 -14.77 -4.05 -1.35
N SER A 197 -13.96 -4.00 -2.40
CA SER A 197 -14.44 -3.70 -3.77
C SER A 197 -14.59 -4.98 -4.60
N PRO A 198 -15.67 -5.13 -5.40
CA PRO A 198 -15.81 -6.26 -6.32
C PRO A 198 -14.70 -6.29 -7.37
N ARG A 199 -14.44 -7.47 -7.93
CA ARG A 199 -13.49 -7.63 -9.04
C ARG A 199 -14.00 -6.86 -10.26
N ALA A 200 -13.15 -6.01 -10.83
CA ALA A 200 -13.40 -5.42 -12.14
C ALA A 200 -13.22 -6.48 -13.24
N SER A 201 -13.66 -6.18 -14.46
CA SER A 201 -13.45 -7.08 -15.61
C SER A 201 -12.00 -7.08 -16.08
N VAL A 202 -11.56 -8.15 -16.75
CA VAL A 202 -10.24 -8.22 -17.40
C VAL A 202 -10.03 -7.02 -18.32
N GLY A 203 -11.05 -6.65 -19.10
CA GLY A 203 -11.00 -5.49 -19.98
C GLY A 203 -10.74 -4.18 -19.23
N ALA A 204 -11.46 -3.94 -18.13
CA ALA A 204 -11.31 -2.72 -17.34
C ALA A 204 -9.90 -2.60 -16.72
N ILE A 205 -9.32 -3.71 -16.26
CA ILE A 205 -7.95 -3.70 -15.74
C ILE A 205 -6.93 -3.37 -16.84
N TYR A 206 -7.05 -3.99 -18.01
CA TYR A 206 -6.18 -3.69 -19.14
C TYR A 206 -6.32 -2.25 -19.65
N ASP A 207 -7.53 -1.71 -19.66
CA ASP A 207 -7.79 -0.32 -20.04
C ASP A 207 -7.11 0.65 -19.06
N GLN A 208 -7.18 0.36 -17.75
CA GLN A 208 -6.45 1.15 -16.76
C GLN A 208 -4.93 1.04 -16.91
N ILE A 209 -4.39 -0.17 -17.13
CA ILE A 209 -2.95 -0.37 -17.34
C ILE A 209 -2.48 0.49 -18.51
N ILE A 210 -3.20 0.45 -19.63
CA ILE A 210 -2.85 1.25 -20.82
C ILE A 210 -2.98 2.74 -20.53
N SER A 211 -4.00 3.16 -19.79
CA SER A 211 -4.17 4.56 -19.38
C SER A 211 -2.98 5.04 -18.54
N ASP A 212 -2.63 4.31 -17.49
CA ASP A 212 -1.51 4.64 -16.60
C ASP A 212 -0.19 4.70 -17.38
N LEU A 213 0.08 3.73 -18.25
CA LEU A 213 1.31 3.71 -19.05
C LEU A 213 1.40 4.87 -20.06
N LYS A 214 0.26 5.34 -20.58
CA LYS A 214 0.22 6.54 -21.44
C LYS A 214 0.51 7.81 -20.65
N GLU A 215 -0.08 7.97 -19.48
CA GLU A 215 0.21 9.12 -18.61
C GLU A 215 1.68 9.12 -18.19
N ALA A 216 2.21 7.96 -17.80
CA ALA A 216 3.63 7.79 -17.53
C ALA A 216 4.51 8.22 -18.72
N PHE A 217 4.20 7.74 -19.92
CA PHE A 217 4.94 8.12 -21.13
C PHE A 217 4.93 9.62 -21.40
N ASN A 218 3.81 10.30 -21.14
CA ASN A 218 3.69 11.73 -21.36
C ASN A 218 4.49 12.57 -20.34
N LEU A 219 4.60 12.08 -19.10
CA LEU A 219 5.18 12.81 -17.97
C LEU A 219 6.66 12.51 -17.72
N LEU A 220 7.11 11.29 -18.06
CA LEU A 220 8.49 10.86 -17.80
C LEU A 220 9.50 11.49 -18.77
N PRO A 221 10.77 11.67 -18.36
CA PRO A 221 11.83 12.15 -19.23
C PRO A 221 12.27 11.09 -20.25
N GLU A 222 12.82 11.52 -21.38
CA GLU A 222 13.39 10.62 -22.40
C GLU A 222 14.66 9.92 -21.94
N ALA A 223 15.51 10.62 -21.19
CA ALA A 223 16.78 10.11 -20.70
C ALA A 223 16.79 10.01 -19.18
N ARG A 224 17.53 9.04 -18.66
CA ARG A 224 17.79 8.92 -17.22
C ARG A 224 18.85 9.93 -16.80
N ASP A 225 18.64 10.52 -15.62
CA ASP A 225 19.67 11.26 -14.92
C ASP A 225 20.78 10.30 -14.45
N ALA A 226 22.03 10.77 -14.43
CA ALA A 226 23.15 9.98 -13.95
C ALA A 226 22.93 9.57 -12.47
N GLY A 227 22.96 8.27 -12.19
CA GLY A 227 22.67 7.70 -10.87
C GLY A 227 21.22 7.25 -10.65
N GLU A 228 20.30 7.51 -11.59
CA GLU A 228 18.89 7.09 -11.51
C GLU A 228 18.56 5.92 -12.45
N VAL A 229 19.52 5.01 -12.65
CA VAL A 229 19.43 3.89 -13.61
C VAL A 229 18.22 2.97 -13.36
N ALA A 230 17.73 2.92 -12.12
CA ALA A 230 16.61 2.06 -11.71
C ALA A 230 15.23 2.74 -11.79
N ARG A 231 15.15 4.00 -12.24
CA ARG A 231 13.87 4.72 -12.40
C ARG A 231 13.30 4.61 -13.80
N ALA A 232 11.97 4.71 -13.88
CA ALA A 232 11.23 4.71 -15.13
C ALA A 232 11.56 5.95 -15.98
N THR A 233 11.56 5.74 -17.30
CA THR A 233 11.66 6.77 -18.34
C THR A 233 10.64 6.44 -19.44
N LYS A 234 10.51 7.29 -20.45
CA LYS A 234 9.84 6.91 -21.70
C LYS A 234 10.46 5.66 -22.32
#